data_AF-A0A926AG10-F1
#
_entry.id   AF-A0A926AG10-F1
#
_cell.length_a   1.000
_cell.length_b   1.000
_cell.length_c   1.000
_cell.angle_alpha   90.00
_cell.angle_beta   90.00
_cell.angle_gamma   90.00
#
_symmetry.space_group_name_H-M   'P 1'
#
loop_
_entity.id
_entity.type
_entity.pdbx_description
1 polymer ?
#
loop_
_entity_poly.entity_id
_entity_poly.type
_entity_poly.pdbx_seq_one_letter_code
_entity_poly.pdbx_strand_id
1 'polypeptide(L)'
;MSEANNTPHNNNPLTNPQVLAALVTGILTLVAAFVGIVPILIQANQATATQTPTHTYTFTPQPSATDTPTVTPESLPSATDTPIVTLEPLPSSTPTMTVELLPSITPMLSDTPAPTQQSEPTLPPTTIPEATPTLASVPTTPPNTLLIYDDVAFTVVNASGATLSLQGVRFRSGSNEFRANQWANADSIPNNNCVRMRDAAAGARTPPAECRNLLSLLEVGGSALFWLNTPSFEVVKRGEVLAVCSTDTDRCAVYIPQG
;
A
#
# COMPACT_ATOMS: atom_id res chain seq x y z
N MET A 1 -58.11 -21.77 56.87
CA MET A 1 -57.11 -20.96 56.16
C MET A 1 -55.81 -21.74 56.24
N SER A 2 -55.40 -22.37 55.14
CA SER A 2 -54.19 -23.20 55.08
C SER A 2 -53.34 -22.64 53.94
N GLU A 3 -52.25 -21.97 54.31
CA GLU A 3 -51.22 -21.49 53.37
C GLU A 3 -50.34 -22.67 52.94
N ALA A 4 -50.29 -22.89 51.62
CA ALA A 4 -49.37 -23.84 51.01
C ALA A 4 -48.03 -23.14 50.76
N ASN A 5 -46.99 -23.63 51.45
CA ASN A 5 -45.62 -23.14 51.35
C ASN A 5 -44.94 -23.74 50.10
N ASN A 6 -44.65 -22.91 49.10
CA ASN A 6 -43.98 -23.31 47.87
C ASN A 6 -42.48 -22.98 47.98
N THR A 7 -41.64 -24.01 48.11
CA THR A 7 -40.19 -23.85 48.16
C THR A 7 -39.63 -23.96 46.73
N PRO A 8 -38.92 -22.96 46.19
CA PRO A 8 -38.35 -23.04 44.85
C PRO A 8 -37.17 -24.02 44.81
N HIS A 9 -37.30 -25.07 44.01
CA HIS A 9 -36.19 -25.98 43.69
C HIS A 9 -35.20 -25.28 42.75
N ASN A 10 -34.02 -24.97 43.28
CA ASN A 10 -32.90 -24.44 42.52
C ASN A 10 -32.24 -25.56 41.72
N ASN A 11 -32.63 -25.71 40.46
CA ASN A 11 -32.09 -26.70 39.52
C ASN A 11 -30.81 -26.17 38.85
N ASN A 12 -29.71 -26.11 39.58
CA ASN A 12 -28.43 -25.75 38.99
C ASN A 12 -27.86 -26.99 38.24
N PRO A 13 -27.77 -27.00 36.90
CA PRO A 13 -27.37 -28.19 36.15
C PRO A 13 -25.92 -28.62 36.40
N LEU A 14 -25.11 -27.75 37.02
CA LEU A 14 -23.71 -27.98 37.38
C LEU A 14 -23.51 -28.96 38.55
N THR A 15 -24.54 -29.27 39.33
CA THR A 15 -24.43 -30.26 40.44
C THR A 15 -24.67 -31.70 40.00
N ASN A 16 -25.08 -31.95 38.74
CA ASN A 16 -25.22 -33.32 38.25
C ASN A 16 -23.85 -33.87 37.78
N PRO A 17 -23.30 -34.90 38.44
CA PRO A 17 -21.99 -35.44 38.11
C PRO A 17 -21.89 -35.98 36.67
N GLN A 18 -23.01 -36.41 36.07
CA GLN A 18 -23.03 -36.85 34.68
C GLN A 18 -22.88 -35.69 33.69
N VAL A 19 -23.46 -34.52 34.01
CA VAL A 19 -23.33 -33.32 33.17
C VAL A 19 -21.90 -32.78 33.23
N LEU A 20 -21.28 -32.79 34.42
CA LEU A 20 -19.90 -32.36 34.60
C LEU A 20 -18.91 -33.27 33.86
N ALA A 21 -19.10 -34.60 33.94
CA ALA A 21 -18.26 -35.56 33.22
C ALA A 21 -18.36 -35.40 31.69
N ALA A 22 -19.57 -35.19 31.16
CA ALA A 22 -19.77 -34.95 29.73
C ALA A 22 -19.09 -33.66 29.25
N LEU A 23 -19.16 -32.58 30.04
CA LEU A 23 -18.58 -31.28 29.69
C LEU A 23 -17.04 -31.32 29.69
N VAL A 24 -16.43 -31.95 30.70
CA VAL A 24 -14.97 -32.12 30.76
C VAL A 24 -14.47 -32.98 29.60
N THR A 25 -15.18 -34.06 29.26
CA THR A 25 -14.80 -34.95 28.16
C THR A 25 -14.89 -34.23 26.81
N GLY A 26 -15.92 -33.39 26.60
CA GLY A 26 -16.08 -32.60 25.37
C GLY A 26 -15.01 -31.52 25.19
N ILE A 27 -14.56 -30.88 26.27
CA ILE A 27 -13.47 -29.87 26.19
C ILE A 27 -12.13 -30.56 25.89
N LEU A 28 -11.85 -31.71 26.51
CA LEU A 28 -10.60 -32.45 26.28
C LEU A 28 -10.46 -32.98 24.85
N THR A 29 -11.55 -33.45 24.23
CA THR A 29 -11.53 -33.89 22.83
C THR A 29 -11.34 -32.73 21.86
N LEU A 30 -11.92 -31.55 22.14
CA LEU A 30 -11.67 -30.33 21.37
C LEU A 30 -10.19 -29.91 21.45
N VAL A 31 -9.59 -29.88 22.64
CA VAL A 31 -8.17 -29.51 22.80
C VAL A 31 -7.25 -30.51 22.07
N ALA A 32 -7.52 -31.81 22.16
CA ALA A 32 -6.72 -32.82 21.46
C ALA A 32 -6.81 -32.71 19.93
N ALA A 33 -8.00 -32.38 19.39
CA ALA A 33 -8.18 -32.15 17.96
C ALA A 33 -7.42 -30.90 17.48
N PHE A 34 -7.36 -29.83 18.28
CA PHE A 34 -6.61 -28.62 17.93
C PHE A 34 -5.09 -28.83 17.97
N VAL A 35 -4.55 -29.56 18.96
CA VAL A 35 -3.08 -29.78 19.06
C VAL A 35 -2.54 -30.65 17.91
N GLY A 36 -3.34 -31.56 17.35
CA GLY A 36 -2.92 -32.44 16.24
C GLY A 36 -2.90 -31.78 14.85
N ILE A 37 -3.67 -30.70 14.63
CA ILE A 37 -3.84 -30.07 13.29
C ILE A 37 -2.94 -28.84 13.13
N VAL A 38 -2.47 -28.24 14.23
CA VAL A 38 -1.62 -27.03 14.20
C VAL A 38 -0.30 -27.17 13.42
N PRO A 39 0.43 -28.31 13.42
CA PRO A 39 1.70 -28.38 12.68
C PRO A 39 1.53 -28.33 11.15
N ILE A 40 0.39 -28.77 10.61
CA ILE A 40 0.19 -28.90 9.16
C ILE A 40 -0.27 -27.58 8.52
N LEU A 41 -0.95 -26.71 9.29
CA LEU A 41 -1.37 -25.39 8.81
C LEU A 41 -0.24 -24.34 8.80
N ILE A 42 0.86 -24.56 9.53
CA ILE A 42 1.99 -23.61 9.57
C ILE A 42 2.87 -23.73 8.31
N GLN A 43 2.87 -24.87 7.61
CA GLN A 43 3.70 -25.07 6.40
C GLN A 43 3.05 -24.60 5.10
N ALA A 44 1.74 -24.43 5.04
CA ALA A 44 1.04 -23.96 3.83
C ALA A 44 1.11 -22.43 3.61
N ASN A 45 1.58 -21.67 4.62
CA ASN A 45 1.64 -20.21 4.56
C ASN A 45 3.07 -19.64 4.37
N GLN A 46 4.04 -20.47 3.99
CA GLN A 46 5.28 -19.90 3.45
C GLN A 46 4.96 -19.28 2.09
N ALA A 47 4.73 -17.97 2.10
CA ALA A 47 4.63 -17.17 0.89
C ALA A 47 5.84 -17.46 0.02
N THR A 48 5.61 -18.12 -1.11
CA THR A 48 6.59 -18.22 -2.20
C THR A 48 7.05 -16.80 -2.48
N ALA A 49 8.34 -16.51 -2.25
CA ALA A 49 8.90 -15.20 -2.51
C ALA A 49 8.72 -14.87 -3.99
N THR A 50 7.68 -14.12 -4.34
CA THR A 50 7.52 -13.53 -5.65
C THR A 50 8.74 -12.67 -5.89
N GLN A 51 9.54 -13.03 -6.90
CA GLN A 51 10.70 -12.25 -7.30
C GLN A 51 10.20 -10.85 -7.64
N THR A 52 10.52 -9.88 -6.77
CA THR A 52 10.25 -8.47 -7.06
C THR A 52 11.00 -8.13 -8.35
N PRO A 53 10.32 -7.66 -9.40
CA PRO A 53 10.99 -7.31 -10.65
C PRO A 53 12.03 -6.25 -10.37
N THR A 54 13.30 -6.57 -10.65
CA THR A 54 14.38 -5.59 -10.60
C THR A 54 14.18 -4.63 -11.77
N HIS A 55 13.52 -3.50 -11.50
CA HIS A 55 13.48 -2.39 -12.45
C HIS A 55 14.83 -1.69 -12.44
N THR A 56 15.64 -1.94 -13.47
CA THR A 56 16.85 -1.17 -13.74
C THR A 56 16.43 0.19 -14.30
N TYR A 57 16.36 1.20 -13.44
CA TYR A 57 16.16 2.58 -13.87
C TYR A 57 17.49 3.12 -14.42
N THR A 58 17.56 3.27 -15.74
CA THR A 58 18.64 4.02 -16.40
C THR A 58 18.38 5.51 -16.18
N PHE A 59 19.05 6.10 -15.20
CA PHE A 59 19.10 7.56 -15.07
C PHE A 59 19.91 8.12 -16.24
N THR A 60 19.24 8.80 -17.16
CA THR A 60 19.92 9.66 -18.13
C THR A 60 20.52 10.83 -17.34
N PRO A 61 21.85 11.01 -17.30
CA PRO A 61 22.44 12.11 -16.55
C PRO A 61 21.92 13.44 -17.12
N GLN A 62 21.25 14.23 -16.27
CA GLN A 62 20.96 15.62 -16.58
C GLN A 62 22.29 16.34 -16.80
N PRO A 63 22.48 17.08 -17.89
CA PRO A 63 23.74 17.79 -18.15
C PRO A 63 23.98 18.79 -17.01
N SER A 64 24.97 18.48 -16.17
CA SER A 64 25.51 19.42 -15.20
C SER A 64 26.15 20.55 -16.00
N ALA A 65 25.82 21.80 -15.67
CA ALA A 65 26.54 22.93 -16.19
C ALA A 65 28.02 22.76 -15.84
N THR A 66 28.84 22.68 -16.88
CA THR A 66 30.29 22.51 -16.80
C THR A 66 30.90 23.77 -16.20
N ASP A 67 31.27 23.70 -14.92
CA ASP A 67 32.22 24.64 -14.34
C ASP A 67 33.61 24.42 -14.95
N THR A 68 34.28 25.55 -15.17
CA THR A 68 35.56 25.69 -15.86
C THR A 68 36.69 24.93 -15.13
N PRO A 69 37.50 24.09 -15.81
CA PRO A 69 38.56 23.34 -15.15
C PRO A 69 39.76 24.22 -14.83
N THR A 70 40.16 24.26 -13.55
CA THR A 70 41.53 24.61 -13.16
C THR A 70 42.35 23.32 -13.15
N VAL A 71 43.36 23.28 -14.02
CA VAL A 71 44.22 22.12 -14.23
C VAL A 71 45.22 22.01 -13.07
N THR A 72 45.37 20.81 -12.50
CA THR A 72 46.57 20.44 -11.72
C THR A 72 46.86 18.96 -12.00
N PRO A 73 48.11 18.60 -12.36
CA PRO A 73 48.39 17.28 -12.90
C PRO A 73 48.96 16.30 -11.85
N GLU A 74 48.77 15.02 -12.16
CA GLU A 74 49.81 13.97 -12.18
C GLU A 74 49.88 12.89 -11.08
N SER A 75 50.10 11.67 -11.60
CA SER A 75 50.50 10.38 -10.97
C SER A 75 49.36 9.54 -10.36
N LEU A 76 49.24 8.21 -10.55
CA LEU A 76 50.01 7.15 -11.22
C LEU A 76 49.04 5.93 -11.33
N PRO A 77 49.09 5.07 -12.36
CA PRO A 77 48.17 3.92 -12.45
C PRO A 77 48.65 2.74 -11.61
N SER A 78 47.75 2.14 -10.84
CA SER A 78 47.92 0.78 -10.28
C SER A 78 46.71 -0.05 -10.69
N ALA A 79 46.92 -0.91 -11.68
CA ALA A 79 45.96 -1.93 -12.08
C ALA A 79 46.10 -3.12 -11.12
N THR A 80 44.99 -3.59 -10.57
CA THR A 80 44.90 -4.92 -9.98
C THR A 80 43.65 -5.58 -10.55
N ASP A 81 43.90 -6.46 -11.52
CA ASP A 81 42.93 -7.40 -12.06
C ASP A 81 42.35 -8.24 -10.92
N THR A 82 41.01 -8.28 -10.84
CA THR A 82 40.29 -9.24 -10.01
C THR A 82 39.50 -10.15 -10.95
N PRO A 83 39.62 -11.49 -10.81
CA PRO A 83 39.03 -12.43 -11.76
C PRO A 83 37.51 -12.41 -11.73
N ILE A 84 36.94 -12.47 -12.94
CA ILE A 84 35.51 -12.60 -13.21
C ILE A 84 35.10 -14.04 -12.88
N VAL A 85 34.19 -14.19 -11.91
CA VAL A 85 33.48 -15.46 -11.67
C VAL A 85 32.24 -15.47 -12.56
N THR A 86 32.33 -16.20 -13.67
CA THR A 86 31.20 -16.54 -14.53
C THR A 86 30.37 -17.61 -13.85
N LEU A 87 29.17 -17.26 -13.38
CA LEU A 87 28.19 -18.24 -12.92
C LEU A 87 27.28 -18.63 -14.08
N GLU A 88 27.25 -19.94 -14.35
CA GLU A 88 26.42 -20.64 -15.31
C GLU A 88 24.95 -20.67 -14.81
N PRO A 89 23.98 -20.08 -15.52
CA PRO A 89 22.58 -20.20 -15.12
C PRO A 89 22.01 -21.56 -15.53
N LEU A 90 21.54 -22.27 -14.49
CA LEU A 90 20.82 -23.54 -14.50
C LEU A 90 19.51 -23.46 -15.34
N PRO A 91 19.11 -24.54 -16.05
CA PRO A 91 17.84 -24.56 -16.77
C PRO A 91 16.65 -24.53 -15.81
N SER A 92 15.88 -23.45 -15.81
CA SER A 92 14.62 -23.36 -15.06
C SER A 92 13.45 -23.76 -15.93
N SER A 93 12.76 -24.81 -15.49
CA SER A 93 11.56 -25.40 -16.06
C SER A 93 10.43 -24.38 -16.27
N THR A 94 9.95 -24.29 -17.49
CA THR A 94 8.71 -23.60 -17.87
C THR A 94 7.50 -24.34 -17.29
N PRO A 95 6.69 -23.74 -16.40
CA PRO A 95 5.40 -24.31 -16.06
C PRO A 95 4.41 -24.04 -17.19
N THR A 96 3.92 -25.12 -17.81
CA THR A 96 2.77 -25.08 -18.73
C THR A 96 1.51 -24.81 -17.91
N MET A 97 0.92 -23.62 -18.05
CA MET A 97 -0.41 -23.32 -17.52
C MET A 97 -1.46 -23.99 -18.40
N THR A 98 -2.18 -24.97 -17.84
CA THR A 98 -3.40 -25.51 -18.42
C THR A 98 -4.52 -24.51 -18.21
N VAL A 99 -4.92 -23.82 -19.27
CA VAL A 99 -6.09 -22.93 -19.28
C VAL A 99 -7.35 -23.80 -19.34
N GLU A 100 -8.03 -23.93 -18.20
CA GLU A 100 -9.36 -24.54 -18.12
C GLU A 100 -10.41 -23.48 -18.50
N LEU A 101 -10.94 -23.59 -19.71
CA LEU A 101 -11.98 -22.70 -20.23
C LEU A 101 -13.33 -23.05 -19.57
N LEU A 102 -13.82 -22.19 -18.69
CA LEU A 102 -15.21 -22.24 -18.25
C LEU A 102 -16.17 -21.81 -19.37
N PRO A 103 -17.37 -22.40 -19.46
CA PRO A 103 -18.36 -22.05 -20.46
C PRO A 103 -18.90 -20.62 -20.26
N SER A 104 -18.83 -19.87 -21.36
CA SER A 104 -19.47 -18.57 -21.56
C SER A 104 -20.98 -18.68 -21.39
N ILE A 105 -21.55 -17.99 -20.39
CA ILE A 105 -22.99 -17.73 -20.34
C ILE A 105 -23.27 -16.41 -21.07
N THR A 106 -23.86 -16.55 -22.24
CA THR A 106 -24.38 -15.47 -23.07
C THR A 106 -25.56 -14.78 -22.37
N PRO A 107 -25.49 -13.48 -22.00
CA PRO A 107 -26.69 -12.74 -21.62
C PRO A 107 -27.51 -12.43 -22.89
N MET A 108 -28.77 -12.87 -22.85
CA MET A 108 -29.78 -12.63 -23.87
C MET A 108 -30.14 -11.13 -23.89
N LEU A 109 -29.87 -10.46 -25.01
CA LEU A 109 -30.34 -9.11 -25.29
C LEU A 109 -31.88 -9.10 -25.31
N SER A 110 -32.48 -8.25 -24.49
CA SER A 110 -33.88 -7.87 -24.59
C SER A 110 -33.93 -6.48 -25.20
N ASP A 111 -34.12 -6.44 -26.52
CA ASP A 111 -34.33 -5.21 -27.28
C ASP A 111 -35.70 -4.62 -26.91
N THR A 112 -35.69 -3.57 -26.09
CA THR A 112 -36.82 -2.65 -25.97
C THR A 112 -36.56 -1.47 -26.90
N PRO A 113 -37.39 -1.26 -27.95
CA PRO A 113 -37.22 -0.14 -28.86
C PRO A 113 -37.52 1.17 -28.11
N ALA A 114 -36.48 1.98 -27.91
CA ALA A 114 -36.61 3.35 -27.42
C ALA A 114 -37.14 4.27 -28.54
N PRO A 115 -37.99 5.25 -28.22
CA PRO A 115 -38.62 6.12 -29.20
C PRO A 115 -37.59 6.97 -29.96
N THR A 116 -37.67 6.93 -31.29
CA THR A 116 -36.89 7.72 -32.22
C THR A 116 -37.19 9.21 -32.03
N GLN A 117 -36.33 9.91 -31.29
CA GLN A 117 -36.37 11.38 -31.26
C GLN A 117 -35.69 11.91 -32.53
N GLN A 118 -36.50 12.61 -33.33
CA GLN A 118 -36.09 13.32 -34.53
C GLN A 118 -35.12 14.43 -34.15
N SER A 119 -33.85 14.26 -34.52
CA SER A 119 -32.78 15.23 -34.30
C SER A 119 -33.08 16.52 -35.07
N GLU A 120 -33.33 17.61 -34.35
CA GLU A 120 -33.34 18.96 -34.92
C GLU A 120 -31.91 19.30 -35.39
N PRO A 121 -31.73 19.81 -36.63
CA PRO A 121 -30.42 20.17 -37.16
C PRO A 121 -29.83 21.30 -36.30
N THR A 122 -29.00 20.91 -35.34
CA THR A 122 -28.27 21.84 -34.47
C THR A 122 -27.17 22.47 -35.32
N LEU A 123 -27.26 23.78 -35.52
CA LEU A 123 -26.24 24.58 -36.20
C LEU A 123 -24.86 24.29 -35.57
N PRO A 124 -23.78 24.22 -36.37
CA PRO A 124 -22.45 24.00 -35.83
C PRO A 124 -22.14 25.10 -34.82
N PRO A 125 -21.77 24.77 -33.56
CA PRO A 125 -21.45 25.77 -32.57
C PRO A 125 -20.30 26.62 -33.10
N THR A 126 -20.53 27.92 -33.20
CA THR A 126 -19.47 28.88 -33.49
C THR A 126 -18.52 28.86 -32.31
N THR A 127 -17.38 28.18 -32.47
CA THR A 127 -16.31 28.12 -31.47
C THR A 127 -15.73 29.52 -31.31
N ILE A 128 -16.23 30.26 -30.31
CA ILE A 128 -15.53 31.44 -29.82
C ILE A 128 -14.21 30.91 -29.26
N PRO A 129 -13.04 31.43 -29.69
CA PRO A 129 -11.77 31.05 -29.10
C PRO A 129 -11.82 31.41 -27.61
N GLU A 130 -12.00 30.40 -26.77
CA GLU A 130 -11.90 30.53 -25.32
C GLU A 130 -10.46 30.98 -25.04
N ALA A 131 -10.31 32.20 -24.53
CA ALA A 131 -9.01 32.74 -24.20
C ALA A 131 -8.35 31.81 -23.18
N THR A 132 -7.37 31.02 -23.64
CA THR A 132 -6.59 30.14 -22.78
C THR A 132 -6.04 30.98 -21.62
N PRO A 133 -6.50 30.79 -20.38
CA PRO A 133 -6.02 31.59 -19.27
C PRO A 133 -4.51 31.36 -19.18
N THR A 134 -3.75 32.46 -19.31
CA THR A 134 -2.31 32.42 -19.09
C THR A 134 -2.12 32.19 -17.59
N LEU A 135 -1.86 30.94 -17.23
CA LEU A 135 -1.62 30.57 -15.84
C LEU A 135 -0.40 31.33 -15.35
N ALA A 136 -0.60 32.22 -14.37
CA ALA A 136 0.48 32.84 -13.64
C ALA A 136 1.35 31.71 -13.06
N SER A 137 2.67 31.83 -13.19
CA SER A 137 3.62 30.89 -12.60
C SER A 137 3.46 30.92 -11.09
N VAL A 138 2.80 29.90 -10.54
CA VAL A 138 2.70 29.71 -9.09
C VAL A 138 4.12 29.49 -8.58
N PRO A 139 4.59 30.22 -7.54
CA PRO A 139 5.90 29.97 -6.95
C PRO A 139 5.96 28.52 -6.48
N THR A 140 6.76 27.71 -7.18
CA THR A 140 6.94 26.29 -6.87
C THR A 140 7.77 26.18 -5.61
N THR A 141 7.09 26.07 -4.47
CA THR A 141 7.76 25.78 -3.20
C THR A 141 8.42 24.40 -3.35
N PRO A 142 9.72 24.25 -3.04
CA PRO A 142 10.40 22.98 -3.21
C PRO A 142 9.74 21.91 -2.33
N PRO A 143 9.60 20.66 -2.82
CA PRO A 143 9.02 19.58 -2.03
C PRO A 143 9.88 19.31 -0.79
N ASN A 144 9.21 19.04 0.32
CA ASN A 144 9.87 18.78 1.62
C ASN A 144 9.57 17.37 2.14
N THR A 145 8.83 16.58 1.37
CA THR A 145 8.40 15.22 1.68
C THR A 145 8.46 14.38 0.41
N LEU A 146 8.99 13.16 0.52
CA LEU A 146 8.98 12.17 -0.55
C LEU A 146 8.08 11.00 -0.13
N LEU A 147 7.08 10.71 -0.96
CA LEU A 147 6.22 9.54 -0.83
C LEU A 147 6.79 8.44 -1.73
N ILE A 148 6.96 7.24 -1.18
CA ILE A 148 7.43 6.05 -1.91
C ILE A 148 6.43 4.94 -1.68
N TYR A 149 5.93 4.34 -2.75
CA TYR A 149 4.91 3.30 -2.65
C TYR A 149 5.07 2.23 -3.74
N ASP A 150 4.71 1.01 -3.38
CA ASP A 150 4.73 -0.16 -4.26
C ASP A 150 3.41 -0.95 -4.08
N ASP A 151 3.38 -2.21 -4.50
CA ASP A 151 2.21 -3.08 -4.42
C ASP A 151 1.81 -3.47 -2.98
N VAL A 152 2.69 -3.26 -1.99
CA VAL A 152 2.48 -3.75 -0.61
C VAL A 152 2.80 -2.75 0.49
N ALA A 153 3.42 -1.60 0.18
CA ALA A 153 3.86 -0.63 1.17
C ALA A 153 3.76 0.82 0.70
N PHE A 154 3.61 1.71 1.67
CA PHE A 154 3.61 3.16 1.49
C PHE A 154 4.50 3.79 2.57
N THR A 155 5.47 4.59 2.16
CA THR A 155 6.49 5.21 3.00
C THR A 155 6.48 6.71 2.82
N VAL A 156 6.48 7.45 3.94
CA VAL A 156 6.63 8.91 3.96
C VAL A 156 8.02 9.24 4.48
N VAL A 157 8.87 9.80 3.62
CA VAL A 157 10.23 10.23 3.96
C VAL A 157 10.24 11.74 4.15
N ASN A 158 10.77 12.19 5.28
CA ASN A 158 11.01 13.61 5.51
C ASN A 158 12.28 14.07 4.78
N ALA A 159 12.13 14.95 3.79
CA ALA A 159 13.20 15.54 3.00
C ALA A 159 13.33 17.05 3.21
N SER A 160 12.78 17.57 4.32
CA SER A 160 12.64 19.03 4.56
C SER A 160 13.91 19.73 5.05
N GLY A 161 14.91 18.98 5.52
CA GLY A 161 16.03 19.55 6.28
C GLY A 161 15.69 19.87 7.75
N ALA A 162 14.43 19.75 8.15
CA ALA A 162 13.93 20.03 9.50
C ALA A 162 13.07 18.86 10.02
N THR A 163 12.38 19.05 11.15
CA THR A 163 11.36 18.08 11.61
C THR A 163 10.06 18.32 10.85
N LEU A 164 9.46 17.25 10.33
CA LEU A 164 8.21 17.24 9.59
C LEU A 164 7.06 16.79 10.49
N SER A 165 5.98 17.57 10.52
CA SER A 165 4.72 17.19 11.14
C SER A 165 3.66 16.85 10.09
N LEU A 166 3.12 15.63 10.18
CA LEU A 166 1.99 15.13 9.39
C LEU A 166 0.64 15.36 10.07
N GLN A 167 0.57 16.19 11.12
CA GLN A 167 -0.70 16.48 11.77
C GLN A 167 -1.73 17.05 10.77
N GLY A 168 -2.93 16.45 10.78
CA GLY A 168 -4.01 16.82 9.88
C GLY A 168 -3.81 16.42 8.41
N VAL A 169 -2.75 15.69 8.09
CA VAL A 169 -2.52 15.12 6.75
C VAL A 169 -3.33 13.83 6.59
N ARG A 170 -3.98 13.72 5.44
CA ARG A 170 -4.73 12.55 4.99
C ARG A 170 -4.28 12.18 3.59
N PHE A 171 -4.21 10.89 3.33
CA PHE A 171 -4.00 10.34 2.01
C PHE A 171 -5.28 9.65 1.60
N ARG A 172 -5.88 10.03 0.48
CA ARG A 172 -7.17 9.47 0.07
C ARG A 172 -7.22 9.18 -1.41
N SER A 173 -7.92 8.11 -1.75
CA SER A 173 -8.37 7.81 -3.11
C SER A 173 -9.89 7.80 -3.14
N GLY A 174 -10.49 7.45 -4.29
CA GLY A 174 -11.95 7.40 -4.41
C GLY A 174 -12.62 6.40 -3.46
N SER A 175 -11.91 5.37 -3.00
CA SER A 175 -12.46 4.27 -2.21
C SER A 175 -11.98 4.23 -0.76
N ASN A 176 -10.79 4.78 -0.46
CA ASN A 176 -10.13 4.60 0.83
C ASN A 176 -9.43 5.87 1.31
N GLU A 177 -9.30 6.02 2.63
CA GLU A 177 -8.58 7.11 3.27
C GLU A 177 -7.66 6.56 4.37
N PHE A 178 -6.43 7.06 4.41
CA PHE A 178 -5.51 6.86 5.52
C PHE A 178 -5.19 8.20 6.19
N ARG A 179 -5.21 8.20 7.53
CA ARG A 179 -4.90 9.37 8.34
C ARG A 179 -3.51 9.24 8.93
N ALA A 180 -2.66 10.23 8.68
CA ALA A 180 -1.26 10.16 9.08
C ALA A 180 -1.07 10.06 10.60
N ASN A 181 -2.05 10.53 11.40
CA ASN A 181 -2.03 10.41 12.86
C ASN A 181 -2.17 8.97 13.40
N GLN A 182 -2.35 7.97 12.52
CA GLN A 182 -2.28 6.57 12.90
C GLN A 182 -0.84 6.06 13.04
N TRP A 183 0.16 6.72 12.45
CA TRP A 183 1.56 6.41 12.73
C TRP A 183 1.98 6.95 14.08
N ALA A 184 2.81 6.19 14.79
CA ALA A 184 3.55 6.73 15.92
C ALA A 184 4.52 7.81 15.41
N ASN A 185 4.67 8.91 16.17
CA ASN A 185 5.58 10.02 15.85
C ASN A 185 5.22 10.79 14.57
N ALA A 186 3.96 10.71 14.10
CA ALA A 186 3.52 11.44 12.91
C ALA A 186 3.67 12.97 13.04
N ASP A 187 3.75 13.49 14.25
CA ASP A 187 3.90 14.91 14.57
C ASP A 187 5.35 15.39 14.66
N SER A 188 6.34 14.48 14.70
CA SER A 188 7.74 14.81 14.88
C SER A 188 8.67 13.84 14.15
N ILE A 189 8.61 13.84 12.81
CA ILE A 189 9.51 13.03 11.98
C ILE A 189 10.79 13.83 11.72
N PRO A 190 11.98 13.46 12.23
CA PRO A 190 13.23 14.17 11.95
C PRO A 190 13.64 14.06 10.47
N ASN A 191 14.54 14.94 10.04
CA ASN A 191 15.04 14.93 8.67
C ASN A 191 15.66 13.57 8.29
N ASN A 192 15.42 13.11 7.06
CA ASN A 192 15.84 11.81 6.51
C ASN A 192 15.28 10.57 7.22
N ASN A 193 14.37 10.72 8.17
CA ASN A 193 13.65 9.60 8.77
C ASN A 193 12.31 9.39 8.07
N CYS A 194 11.72 8.20 8.27
CA CYS A 194 10.45 7.86 7.65
C CYS A 194 9.46 7.18 8.59
N VAL A 195 8.20 7.22 8.18
CA VAL A 195 7.14 6.36 8.68
C VAL A 195 6.64 5.49 7.52
N ARG A 196 6.23 4.26 7.81
CA ARG A 196 5.82 3.29 6.81
C ARG A 196 4.53 2.61 7.22
N MET A 197 3.65 2.37 6.26
CA MET A 197 2.60 1.38 6.37
C MET A 197 2.81 0.27 5.35
N ARG A 198 2.38 -0.95 5.68
CA ARG A 198 2.46 -2.10 4.76
C ARG A 198 1.32 -3.08 4.97
N ASP A 199 1.08 -3.90 3.96
CA ASP A 199 0.26 -5.09 4.10
C ASP A 199 0.91 -6.08 5.08
N ALA A 200 0.17 -6.47 6.12
CA ALA A 200 0.58 -7.49 7.08
C ALA A 200 0.84 -8.85 6.42
N ALA A 201 0.11 -9.18 5.34
CA ALA A 201 0.26 -10.44 4.61
C ALA A 201 1.54 -10.51 3.78
N ALA A 202 2.16 -9.36 3.45
CA ALA A 202 3.36 -9.30 2.62
C ALA A 202 4.66 -9.66 3.36
N GLY A 203 4.61 -9.84 4.69
CA GLY A 203 5.75 -10.21 5.52
C GLY A 203 6.82 -9.13 5.65
N ALA A 204 8.01 -9.53 6.12
CA ALA A 204 9.14 -8.64 6.37
C ALA A 204 9.68 -8.02 5.06
N ARG A 205 9.87 -6.69 5.03
CA ARG A 205 10.45 -5.95 3.89
C ARG A 205 11.43 -4.91 4.39
N THR A 206 12.56 -4.77 3.70
CA THR A 206 13.53 -3.70 3.96
C THR A 206 12.90 -2.34 3.60
N PRO A 207 13.06 -1.29 4.42
CA PRO A 207 12.71 0.08 4.04
C PRO A 207 13.46 0.55 2.78
N PRO A 208 12.89 1.50 2.01
CA PRO A 208 13.60 2.15 0.92
C PRO A 208 14.89 2.83 1.41
N ALA A 209 15.91 2.93 0.56
CA ALA A 209 17.22 3.47 0.92
C ALA A 209 17.17 4.96 1.35
N GLU A 210 16.17 5.70 0.89
CA GLU A 210 15.88 7.09 1.28
C GLU A 210 15.45 7.20 2.75
N CYS A 211 14.90 6.12 3.31
CA CYS A 211 14.56 6.06 4.73
C CYS A 211 15.79 5.65 5.55
N ARG A 212 16.49 6.62 6.14
CA ARG A 212 17.64 6.32 7.00
C ARG A 212 17.24 5.60 8.28
N ASN A 213 16.18 6.06 8.93
CA ASN A 213 15.63 5.41 10.13
C ASN A 213 14.11 5.31 10.01
N LEU A 214 13.59 4.09 10.18
CA LEU A 214 12.17 3.81 10.26
C LEU A 214 11.67 4.09 11.68
N LEU A 215 10.89 5.15 11.86
CA LEU A 215 10.37 5.56 13.17
C LEU A 215 9.09 4.84 13.57
N SER A 216 8.25 4.53 12.58
CA SER A 216 6.99 3.83 12.80
C SER A 216 6.72 2.93 11.62
N LEU A 217 6.38 1.68 11.93
CA LEU A 217 5.80 0.73 10.99
C LEU A 217 4.37 0.46 11.42
N LEU A 218 3.42 0.63 10.51
CA LEU A 218 2.04 0.23 10.70
C LEU A 218 1.72 -0.94 9.77
N GLU A 219 1.37 -2.08 10.33
CA GLU A 219 0.90 -3.23 9.56
C GLU A 219 -0.62 -3.16 9.45
N VAL A 220 -1.13 -3.19 8.23
CA VAL A 220 -2.56 -3.05 7.93
C VAL A 220 -3.03 -4.20 7.04
N GLY A 221 -4.34 -4.42 6.98
CA GLY A 221 -4.93 -5.31 5.98
C GLY A 221 -5.09 -4.64 4.62
N GLY A 222 -5.30 -5.42 3.57
CA GLY A 222 -5.41 -4.94 2.18
C GLY A 222 -6.45 -3.83 1.95
N SER A 223 -7.52 -3.78 2.74
CA SER A 223 -8.55 -2.72 2.65
C SER A 223 -8.05 -1.33 3.07
N ALA A 224 -6.94 -1.22 3.78
CA ALA A 224 -6.36 0.06 4.21
C ALA A 224 -5.35 0.64 3.20
N LEU A 225 -5.02 -0.11 2.14
CA LEU A 225 -4.03 0.27 1.13
C LEU A 225 -4.66 1.20 0.10
N PHE A 226 -4.82 2.47 0.48
CA PHE A 226 -5.59 3.46 -0.30
C PHE A 226 -5.03 3.75 -1.70
N TRP A 227 -3.75 3.45 -1.95
CA TRP A 227 -3.08 3.69 -3.23
C TRP A 227 -3.20 2.52 -4.21
N LEU A 228 -3.78 1.38 -3.81
CA LEU A 228 -3.98 0.26 -4.70
C LEU A 228 -5.30 0.40 -5.48
N ASN A 229 -5.31 -0.14 -6.70
CA ASN A 229 -6.49 -0.19 -7.59
C ASN A 229 -7.12 1.19 -7.87
N THR A 230 -6.31 2.25 -7.85
CA THR A 230 -6.69 3.62 -8.20
C THR A 230 -5.60 4.18 -9.11
N PRO A 231 -5.88 5.04 -10.11
CA PRO A 231 -4.84 5.66 -10.94
C PRO A 231 -4.08 6.78 -10.21
N SER A 232 -4.67 7.32 -9.15
CA SER A 232 -4.08 8.38 -8.34
C SER A 232 -4.66 8.44 -6.94
N PHE A 233 -3.98 9.17 -6.06
CA PHE A 233 -4.48 9.54 -4.74
C PHE A 233 -4.13 10.98 -4.42
N GLU A 234 -4.88 11.58 -3.51
CA GLU A 234 -4.71 12.96 -3.06
C GLU A 234 -4.00 13.01 -1.70
N VAL A 235 -3.09 13.97 -1.55
CA VAL A 235 -2.51 14.37 -0.26
C VAL A 235 -3.28 15.60 0.21
N VAL A 236 -4.00 15.47 1.31
CA VAL A 236 -4.92 16.52 1.80
C VAL A 236 -4.50 16.96 3.19
N LYS A 237 -4.40 18.27 3.43
CA LYS A 237 -4.19 18.84 4.78
C LYS A 237 -5.27 19.86 5.08
N ARG A 238 -5.98 19.69 6.20
CA ARG A 238 -7.08 20.59 6.62
C ARG A 238 -8.18 20.82 5.56
N GLY A 239 -8.35 19.87 4.64
CA GLY A 239 -9.35 19.95 3.56
C GLY A 239 -8.83 20.50 2.23
N GLU A 240 -7.60 21.03 2.21
CA GLU A 240 -6.92 21.48 0.99
C GLU A 240 -6.11 20.34 0.36
N VAL A 241 -6.26 20.17 -0.95
CA VAL A 241 -5.45 19.21 -1.73
C VAL A 241 -4.07 19.83 -1.96
N LEU A 242 -3.04 19.26 -1.35
CA LEU A 242 -1.65 19.69 -1.47
C LEU A 242 -0.98 19.11 -2.73
N ALA A 243 -1.35 17.87 -3.09
CA ALA A 243 -0.83 17.18 -4.27
C ALA A 243 -1.78 16.06 -4.72
N VAL A 244 -1.68 15.73 -6.01
CA VAL A 244 -2.27 14.52 -6.61
C VAL A 244 -1.12 13.66 -7.11
N CYS A 245 -1.02 12.44 -6.60
CA CYS A 245 0.06 11.52 -6.90
C CYS A 245 -0.45 10.41 -7.82
N SER A 246 0.21 10.20 -8.96
CA SER A 246 -0.08 9.08 -9.85
C SER A 246 0.43 7.78 -9.24
N THR A 247 -0.33 6.69 -9.36
CA THR A 247 0.11 5.35 -8.94
C THR A 247 0.90 4.63 -10.02
N ASP A 248 0.98 5.19 -11.23
CA ASP A 248 1.82 4.65 -12.31
C ASP A 248 3.33 4.92 -12.07
N THR A 249 3.63 5.80 -11.12
CA THR A 249 4.98 6.03 -10.60
C THR A 249 5.11 5.40 -9.21
N ASP A 250 6.32 5.07 -8.79
CA ASP A 250 6.62 4.55 -7.45
C ASP A 250 6.83 5.67 -6.41
N ARG A 251 6.78 6.93 -6.86
CA ARG A 251 7.23 8.11 -6.12
C ARG A 251 6.35 9.32 -6.38
N CYS A 252 6.18 10.14 -5.35
CA CYS A 252 5.54 11.45 -5.42
C CYS A 252 6.20 12.43 -4.45
N ALA A 253 6.74 13.54 -4.96
CA ALA A 253 7.32 14.60 -4.14
C ALA A 253 6.24 15.64 -3.81
N VAL A 254 6.08 15.97 -2.53
CA VAL A 254 5.02 16.87 -2.04
C VAL A 254 5.60 17.90 -1.08
N TYR A 255 5.06 19.11 -1.13
CA TYR A 255 5.28 20.11 -0.10
C TYR A 255 4.15 20.04 0.94
N ILE A 256 4.51 19.72 2.18
CA ILE A 256 3.60 19.75 3.32
C ILE A 256 3.90 21.03 4.12
N PRO A 257 2.95 21.99 4.22
CA PRO A 257 3.15 23.19 5.01
C PRO A 257 3.42 22.86 6.48
N GLN A 258 4.49 23.41 7.06
CA GLN A 258 4.74 23.34 8.50
C GLN A 258 4.02 24.49 9.18
N GLY A 259 3.41 24.26 10.34
CA GLY A 259 2.63 25.28 11.06
C GLY A 259 2.52 24.99 12.54
#